data_AF-A0A377XCN6-F1
#
_entry.id   AF-A0A377XCN6-F1
#
_cell.length_a   1.000
_cell.length_b   1.000
_cell.length_c   1.000
_cell.angle_alpha   90.00
_cell.angle_beta   90.00
_cell.angle_gamma   90.00
#
_symmetry.space_group_name_H-M   'P 1'
#
loop_
_entity.id
_entity.type
_entity.pdbx_description
1 polymer ?
#
loop_
_entity_poly.entity_id
_entity_poly.type
_entity_poly.pdbx_seq_one_letter_code
_entity_poly.pdbx_strand_id
1 'polypeptide(L)' 'MTRRLVVIGNGMAATRLVQRLVERDPARFAITVVGDEPHPAYNRIQLSAAAGR' A
#
# COMPACT_ATOMS: atom_id res chain seq x y z
N MET A 1 -15.36 0.69 -18.34
CA MET A 1 -14.78 2.00 -17.96
C MET A 1 -13.94 1.81 -16.71
N THR A 2 -12.63 2.01 -16.79
CA THR A 2 -11.73 1.89 -15.65
C THR A 2 -11.87 3.12 -14.75
N ARG A 3 -12.12 2.92 -13.45
CA ARG A 3 -12.25 4.02 -12.49
C ARG A 3 -10.87 4.42 -11.97
N ARG A 4 -10.64 5.71 -11.72
CA ARG A 4 -9.41 6.15 -11.05
C ARG A 4 -9.56 5.99 -9.54
N LEU A 5 -8.55 5.44 -8.89
CA LEU A 5 -8.48 5.27 -7.44
C LEU A 5 -7.15 5.84 -6.94
N VAL A 6 -7.22 6.80 -6.02
CA VAL A 6 -6.04 7.33 -5.33
C VAL A 6 -6.06 6.82 -3.90
N VAL A 7 -4.95 6.23 -3.47
CA VAL A 7 -4.74 5.74 -2.09
C VAL A 7 -3.67 6.61 -1.44
N ILE A 8 -4.01 7.24 -0.31
CA ILE A 8 -3.07 8.06 0.46
C ILE A 8 -2.50 7.23 1.60
N GLY A 9 -1.17 7.12 1.62
CA GLY A 9 -0.38 6.24 2.49
C GLY A 9 0.16 5.02 1.74
N ASN A 10 1.47 4.78 1.85
CA ASN A 10 2.17 3.61 1.28
C ASN A 10 2.59 2.59 2.35
N GLY A 11 1.73 2.40 3.36
CA GLY A 11 1.96 1.41 4.43
C GLY A 11 1.41 0.02 4.06
N MET A 12 1.67 -0.98 4.92
CA MET A 12 1.21 -2.36 4.70
C MET A 12 -0.30 -2.48 4.46
N ALA A 13 -1.10 -1.64 5.12
CA ALA A 13 -2.56 -1.63 4.93
C ALA A 13 -2.94 -1.22 3.49
N ALA A 14 -2.30 -0.18 2.96
CA ALA A 14 -2.53 0.28 1.59
C ALA A 14 -2.06 -0.75 0.57
N THR A 15 -0.87 -1.32 0.76
CA THR A 15 -0.36 -2.40 -0.11
C THR A 15 -1.30 -3.60 -0.13
N ARG A 16 -1.79 -4.04 1.04
CA ARG A 16 -2.72 -5.16 1.13
C ARG A 16 -4.06 -4.85 0.47
N LEU A 17 -4.58 -3.64 0.64
CA LEU A 17 -5.80 -3.20 -0.03
C LEU A 17 -5.63 -3.28 -1.56
N VAL A 18 -4.55 -2.69 -2.10
CA VAL A 18 -4.28 -2.68 -3.53
C VAL A 18 -4.13 -4.10 -4.08
N GLN A 19 -3.37 -4.96 -3.38
CA GLN A 19 -3.26 -6.38 -3.75
C GLN A 19 -4.62 -7.05 -3.86
N ARG A 20 -5.48 -6.90 -2.84
CA ARG A 20 -6.83 -7.50 -2.85
C ARG A 20 -7.73 -6.96 -3.96
N LEU A 21 -7.60 -5.66 -4.30
CA LEU A 21 -8.36 -5.07 -5.39
C LEU A 21 -7.91 -5.64 -6.74
N VAL A 22 -6.60 -5.74 -6.96
CA VAL A 22 -6.01 -6.28 -8.20
C VAL A 22 -6.29 -7.78 -8.35
N GLU A 23 -6.15 -8.56 -7.27
CA GLU A 23 -6.48 -9.99 -7.24
C GLU A 23 -7.95 -10.24 -7.62
N ARG A 24 -8.86 -9.35 -7.20
CA ARG A 24 -10.30 -9.51 -7.42
C ARG A 24 -10.74 -9.05 -8.81
N ASP A 25 -10.23 -7.92 -9.27
CA ASP A 25 -10.56 -7.36 -10.59
C ASP A 25 -9.47 -6.37 -11.05
N PRO A 26 -8.47 -6.83 -11.83
CA PRO A 26 -7.34 -6.02 -12.22
C PRO A 26 -7.69 -4.89 -13.19
N ALA A 27 -8.83 -4.97 -13.89
CA ALA A 27 -9.24 -3.98 -14.90
C ALA A 27 -10.16 -2.88 -14.33
N ARG A 28 -10.66 -3.06 -13.10
CA ARG A 28 -11.62 -2.14 -12.47
C ARG A 28 -11.06 -0.76 -12.18
N PHE A 29 -9.80 -0.71 -11.72
CA PHE A 29 -9.20 0.51 -11.22
C PHE A 29 -7.84 0.82 -11.85
N ALA A 30 -7.64 2.09 -12.21
CA ALA A 30 -6.33 2.68 -12.40
C ALA A 30 -5.89 3.25 -11.05
N ILE A 31 -4.97 2.56 -10.38
CA ILE A 31 -4.61 2.83 -8.99
C ILE A 31 -3.34 3.70 -8.93
N THR A 32 -3.39 4.78 -8.14
CA THR A 32 -2.22 5.58 -7.76
C THR A 32 -2.08 5.52 -6.25
N VAL A 33 -0.90 5.15 -5.76
CA VAL A 33 -0.58 5.17 -4.32
C VAL A 33 0.37 6.32 -4.08
N VAL A 34 0.04 7.18 -3.12
CA VAL A 34 0.87 8.33 -2.72
C VAL A 34 1.38 8.07 -1.30
N GLY A 35 2.69 8.13 -1.12
CA GLY A 35 3.34 8.03 0.18
C GLY A 35 4.43 9.09 0.32
N ASP A 36 4.63 9.55 1.55
CA ASP A 36 5.67 10.55 1.88
C ASP A 36 7.04 9.88 2.13
N GLU A 37 7.04 8.60 2.48
CA GLU A 37 8.27 7.87 2.78
C GLU A 37 8.96 7.38 1.50
N PRO A 38 10.29 7.56 1.37
CA PRO A 38 11.05 7.14 0.19
C PRO A 38 11.36 5.64 0.17
N HIS A 39 10.61 4.83 0.93
CA HIS A 39 10.83 3.40 1.08
C HIS A 39 9.54 2.61 0.75
N PRO A 40 9.66 1.36 0.30
CA PRO A 40 8.51 0.46 0.19
C PRO A 40 7.80 0.24 1.53
N ALA A 41 6.54 -0.18 1.48
CA ALA A 41 5.79 -0.56 2.67
C ALA A 41 6.54 -1.62 3.51
N TYR A 42 6.71 -1.36 4.79
CA TYR A 42 7.41 -2.25 5.73
C TYR A 42 6.60 -2.45 7.02
N ASN A 43 6.96 -3.48 7.77
CA ASN A 43 6.33 -3.79 9.04
C ASN A 43 6.87 -2.88 10.17
N ARG A 44 6.11 -1.81 10.47
CA ARG A 44 6.46 -0.88 11.55
C ARG A 44 6.48 -1.52 12.94
N ILE A 45 5.73 -2.60 13.15
CA ILE A 45 5.73 -3.33 14.44
C ILE A 45 7.09 -3.99 14.67
N GLN A 46 7.68 -4.55 13.61
CA GLN A 46 9.02 -5.15 13.68
C GLN A 46 10.14 -4.12 13.78
N LEU A 47 9.86 -2.85 13.48
CA LEU A 47 10.86 -1.78 13.59
C LEU A 47 11.32 -1.61 15.04
N SER A 48 10.43 -1.70 16.03
CA SER A 48 10.80 -1.61 17.45
C SER A 48 11.72 -2.75 17.89
N ALA A 49 11.50 -3.96 17.38
CA ALA A 49 12.35 -5.11 17.65
C ALA A 49 13.73 -4.99 16.98
N ALA A 50 13.78 -4.43 15.76
CA ALA A 50 15.03 -4.20 15.03
C ALA A 50 15.84 -3.01 15.58
N ALA A 51 15.17 -2.00 16.15
CA ALA A 51 15.78 -0.77 16.65
C ALA A 51 16.35 -0.86 18.07
N GLY A 52 16.20 -2.00 18.76
CA GLY A 52 16.90 -2.31 20.00
C GLY A 52 16.76 -1.25 21.11
N ARG A 53 15.68 -1.36 21.88
CA ARG A 53 15.73 -1.17 23.34
C ARG A 53 15.44 -2.50 23.99
#